data_AF-A0A2E0ESD0-F1
#
_entry.id   AF-A0A2E0ESD0-F1
#
_cell.length_a   1.000
_cell.length_b   1.000
_cell.length_c   1.000
_cell.angle_alpha   90.00
_cell.angle_beta   90.00
_cell.angle_gamma   90.00
#
_symmetry.space_group_name_H-M   'P 1'
#
loop_
_entity.id
_entity.type
_entity.pdbx_description
1 polymer ?
#
loop_
_entity_poly.entity_id
_entity_poly.type
_entity_poly.pdbx_seq_one_letter_code
_entity_poly.pdbx_strand_id
1 'polypeptide(L)' 'LATSSTVEGDATSIFIKDHVKNVKVSRISYGIPIGGELEYVDGTTIARAIEGRVEINVD' A
#
# COMPACT_ATOMS: atom_id res chain seq x y z
N LEU A 1 9.93 -2.66 0.48
CA LEU A 1 9.50 -3.02 1.84
C LEU A 1 8.21 -3.83 1.74
N ALA A 2 8.30 -5.12 2.07
CA ALA A 2 7.21 -6.10 1.99
C ALA A 2 6.91 -6.69 3.39
N THR A 3 6.85 -5.82 4.41
CA THR A 3 6.36 -6.22 5.74
C THR A 3 4.84 -6.37 5.71
N SER A 4 4.24 -6.93 6.77
CA SER A 4 2.78 -7.08 6.86
C SER A 4 2.05 -5.75 6.66
N SER A 5 0.77 -5.83 6.26
CA SER A 5 -0.15 -4.69 6.14
C SER A 5 -0.80 -4.27 7.46
N THR A 6 -0.32 -4.81 8.59
CA THR A 6 -0.78 -4.45 9.94
C THR A 6 -0.13 -3.16 10.41
N VAL A 7 -0.64 -2.58 11.50
CA VAL A 7 -0.10 -1.35 12.10
C VAL A 7 1.38 -1.50 12.46
N GLU A 8 1.79 -2.64 13.00
CA GLU A 8 3.18 -2.95 13.36
C GLU A 8 4.05 -3.09 12.10
N GLY A 9 3.51 -3.69 11.05
CA GLY A 9 4.17 -3.81 9.75
C GLY A 9 4.41 -2.45 9.10
N ASP A 10 3.44 -1.54 9.23
CA ASP A 10 3.53 -0.14 8.77
C ASP A 10 4.60 0.61 9.55
N ALA A 11 4.56 0.53 10.89
CA ALA A 11 5.57 1.14 11.76
C ALA A 11 6.99 0.63 11.46
N THR A 12 7.15 -0.69 11.27
CA THR A 12 8.43 -1.30 10.90
C THR A 12 8.92 -0.79 9.53
N SER A 13 8.01 -0.60 8.58
CA SER A 13 8.37 -0.09 7.26
C SER A 13 8.87 1.36 7.30
N ILE A 14 8.23 2.19 8.13
CA ILE A 14 8.63 3.59 8.36
C ILE A 14 10.01 3.60 9.02
N PHE A 15 10.20 2.78 10.06
CA PHE A 15 11.48 2.62 10.73
C PHE A 15 12.59 2.28 9.73
N ILE A 16 12.43 1.24 8.90
CA ILE A 16 13.44 0.87 7.91
C ILE A 16 13.71 2.01 6.92
N LYS A 17 12.64 2.65 6.39
CA LYS A 17 12.74 3.78 5.45
C LYS A 17 13.56 4.93 6.03
N ASP A 18 13.42 5.22 7.32
CA ASP A 18 14.15 6.31 7.99
C ASP A 18 15.62 5.95 8.31
N HIS A 19 15.99 4.66 8.31
CA HIS A 19 17.33 4.18 8.68
C HIS A 19 18.22 3.76 7.51
N VAL A 20 17.69 3.74 6.28
CA VAL A 20 18.48 3.47 5.06
C VAL A 20 18.77 4.77 4.32
N LYS A 21 19.97 4.89 3.76
CA LYS A 21 20.39 6.08 2.98
C LYS A 21 20.90 5.65 1.61
N ASN A 22 20.76 6.53 0.61
CA ASN A 22 21.30 6.35 -0.74
C ASN A 22 20.78 5.12 -1.50
N VAL A 23 19.58 4.66 -1.18
CA VAL A 23 18.89 3.56 -1.89
C VAL A 23 17.46 3.96 -2.20
N LYS A 24 16.92 3.46 -3.32
CA LYS A 24 15.51 3.64 -3.65
C LYS A 24 14.67 2.73 -2.74
N VAL A 25 13.85 3.34 -1.89
CA VAL A 25 12.91 2.63 -1.03
C VAL A 25 11.52 2.69 -1.66
N SER A 26 10.85 1.54 -1.74
CA SER A 26 9.44 1.44 -2.11
C SER A 26 8.72 0.51 -1.14
N ARG A 27 7.39 0.58 -1.08
CA ARG A 27 6.53 -0.34 -0.33
C ARG A 27 5.56 -1.01 -1.31
N ILE A 28 5.23 -2.27 -1.06
CA ILE A 28 4.16 -2.94 -1.81
C ILE A 28 2.84 -2.16 -1.61
N SER A 29 2.02 -2.09 -2.65
CA SER A 29 0.78 -1.31 -2.61
C SER A 29 -0.22 -1.91 -1.62
N TYR A 30 -1.05 -1.04 -1.03
CA TYR A 30 -2.30 -1.44 -0.39
C TYR A 30 -3.43 -1.27 -1.39
N GLY A 31 -4.35 -2.22 -1.42
CA GLY A 31 -5.51 -2.12 -2.28
C GLY A 31 -6.30 -3.40 -2.34
N ILE A 32 -7.20 -3.43 -3.30
CA ILE A 32 -8.12 -4.53 -3.54
C ILE A 32 -7.37 -5.67 -4.24
N PRO A 33 -7.49 -6.93 -3.76
CA PRO A 33 -6.88 -8.08 -4.43
C PRO A 33 -7.54 -8.35 -5.79
N ILE A 34 -6.77 -8.90 -6.72
CA ILE A 34 -7.32 -9.38 -8.00
C ILE A 34 -8.33 -10.49 -7.73
N GLY A 35 -9.49 -10.41 -8.41
CA GLY A 35 -10.58 -11.37 -8.25
C GLY A 35 -11.46 -11.11 -7.02
N GLY A 36 -11.23 -10.04 -6.26
CA GLY A 36 -12.16 -9.55 -5.25
C GLY A 36 -13.24 -8.66 -5.87
N GLU A 37 -14.47 -8.76 -5.37
CA GLU A 37 -15.57 -7.85 -5.72
C GLU A 37 -15.72 -6.78 -4.65
N LEU A 38 -15.99 -5.54 -5.06
CA LEU A 38 -16.07 -4.38 -4.15
C LEU A 38 -17.06 -4.58 -2.99
N GLU A 39 -18.14 -5.30 -3.21
CA GLU A 39 -19.17 -5.56 -2.20
C GLU A 39 -18.68 -6.41 -1.01
N TYR A 40 -17.61 -7.19 -1.20
CA TYR A 40 -17.02 -8.04 -0.15
C TYR A 40 -15.73 -7.46 0.44
N VAL A 41 -15.27 -6.29 -0.02
CA VAL A 41 -14.06 -5.65 0.49
C VAL A 41 -14.43 -4.72 1.65
N ASP A 42 -13.63 -4.75 2.73
CA ASP A 42 -13.84 -3.84 3.85
C ASP A 42 -13.56 -2.38 3.47
N GLY A 43 -14.27 -1.45 4.12
CA GLY A 43 -14.17 -0.03 3.81
C GLY A 43 -12.76 0.56 3.99
N THR A 44 -11.93 0.00 4.87
CA THR A 44 -10.55 0.47 5.09
C THR A 44 -9.67 0.13 3.89
N THR A 45 -9.82 -1.08 3.35
CA THR A 45 -9.12 -1.50 2.13
C THR A 45 -9.55 -0.66 0.93
N ILE A 46 -10.84 -0.37 0.79
CA ILE A 46 -11.36 0.52 -0.27
C ILE A 46 -10.78 1.93 -0.13
N ALA A 47 -10.81 2.51 1.08
CA ALA A 47 -10.24 3.84 1.33
C ALA A 47 -8.75 3.90 0.96
N ARG A 48 -7.96 2.90 1.39
CA ARG A 48 -6.54 2.78 1.02
C ARG A 48 -6.34 2.62 -0.50
N ALA A 49 -7.19 1.86 -1.18
CA ALA A 49 -7.13 1.71 -2.63
C ALA A 49 -7.41 3.03 -3.37
N ILE A 50 -8.37 3.83 -2.87
CA ILE A 50 -8.72 5.14 -3.44
C ILE A 50 -7.60 6.16 -3.20
N GLU A 51 -7.03 6.19 -2.00
CA GLU A 51 -5.88 7.05 -1.66
C GLU A 51 -4.65 6.71 -2.52
N GLY A 52 -4.38 5.43 -2.73
CA GLY A 52 -3.28 4.92 -3.55
C GLY A 52 -3.59 4.80 -5.04
N ARG A 53 -4.70 5.35 -5.52
CA ARG A 53 -5.11 5.21 -6.93
C ARG A 53 -4.05 5.78 -7.87
N VAL A 54 -3.78 5.08 -8.96
CA VAL A 54 -2.85 5.53 -9.99
C VAL A 54 -3.65 6.12 -11.14
N GLU A 55 -3.36 7.36 -11.52
CA GLU A 55 -3.97 7.97 -12.70
C GLU A 55 -3.47 7.28 -13.97
N ILE A 56 -4.42 7.00 -14.87
CA ILE A 56 -4.12 6.46 -16.19
C ILE A 56 -4.35 7.62 -17.16
N ASN A 57 -3.27 8.15 -17.71
CA ASN A 57 -3.36 9.14 -18.79
C ASN A 57 -3.91 8.45 -20.03
N VAL A 58 -4.96 9.04 -20.60
CA VAL A 58 -5.56 8.59 -21.85
C VAL A 58 -5.18 9.64 -22.89
N ASP A 59 -4.06 9.40 -23.57
CA ASP A 59 -3.70 10.13 -24.78
C ASP A 59 -4.65 9.76 -25.93
#